data_AF-A0A6G2W1S6-F1
#
_entry.id   AF-A0A6G2W1S6-F1
#
_cell.length_a   1.000
_cell.length_b   1.000
_cell.length_c   1.000
_cell.angle_alpha   90.00
_cell.angle_beta   90.00
_cell.angle_gamma   90.00
#
_symmetry.space_group_name_H-M   'P 1'
#
loop_
_entity.id
_entity.type
_entity.pdbx_description
1 polymer ?
#
loop_
_entity_poly.entity_id
_entity_poly.type
_entity_poly.pdbx_seq_one_letter_code
_entity_poly.pdbx_strand_id
1 'polypeptide(L)'
;MMGPAHSLSGAAAWLGVGAAAAAAGHPMPWPVLLAGALICAGAALAPDLDHKAATISRSFGPLSRWICEIVDKLSYAVYKATRKQGDPRRSGGHRTLTHTWLWAVLLGAGCSAAAINGGRWAVLAILFVHMVLAIEGLLWRAARGSSSDVLVWLLAATSAWIIAGVLDKPGNGSDWLFTAPGQEYLWLGLPIVLGALVHDIGDALTVSGCPILWPIPVGRKRWYPLGPPKAMRFRAGSWVELRVLMPVFMLLGGVGCAAALGVI
;
A
#
# COMPACT_ATOMS: atom_id res chain seq x y z
N MET A 1 -12.27 -6.24 -7.44
CA MET A 1 -10.89 -6.31 -6.92
C MET A 1 -10.94 -6.63 -5.44
N MET A 2 -10.04 -7.47 -4.97
CA MET A 2 -10.08 -7.97 -3.60
C MET A 2 -9.04 -7.24 -2.75
N GLY A 3 -9.40 -6.02 -2.37
CA GLY A 3 -8.65 -5.23 -1.39
C GLY A 3 -8.15 -6.03 -0.16
N PRO A 4 -8.84 -7.06 0.35
CA PRO A 4 -8.34 -7.83 1.50
C PRO A 4 -7.03 -8.56 1.26
N ALA A 5 -6.84 -9.19 0.09
CA ALA A 5 -5.62 -9.95 -0.18
C ALA A 5 -4.41 -9.01 -0.36
N HIS A 6 -4.61 -7.91 -1.08
CA HIS A 6 -3.57 -6.88 -1.25
C HIS A 6 -3.22 -6.22 0.09
N SER A 7 -4.22 -5.83 0.89
CA SER A 7 -4.00 -5.22 2.21
C SER A 7 -3.27 -6.18 3.16
N LEU A 8 -3.67 -7.45 3.20
CA LEU A 8 -3.02 -8.47 4.02
C LEU A 8 -1.58 -8.75 3.57
N SER A 9 -1.33 -8.85 2.26
CA SER A 9 0.03 -9.03 1.74
C SER A 9 0.92 -7.81 2.03
N GLY A 10 0.38 -6.59 1.98
CA GLY A 10 1.08 -5.37 2.41
C GLY A 10 1.50 -5.44 3.89
N ALA A 11 0.57 -5.76 4.79
CA ALA A 11 0.89 -5.96 6.21
C ALA A 11 1.99 -7.02 6.41
N ALA A 12 1.84 -8.19 5.77
CA ALA A 12 2.80 -9.28 5.87
C ALA A 12 4.19 -8.88 5.33
N ALA A 13 4.25 -8.08 4.25
CA ALA A 13 5.51 -7.62 3.69
C ALA A 13 6.28 -6.72 4.66
N TRP A 14 5.62 -5.76 5.33
CA TRP A 14 6.30 -4.92 6.32
C TRP A 14 6.78 -5.73 7.53
N LEU A 15 5.98 -6.66 8.02
CA LEU A 15 6.38 -7.56 9.10
C LEU A 15 7.57 -8.44 8.70
N GLY A 16 7.63 -8.87 7.43
CA GLY A 16 8.80 -9.54 6.87
C GLY A 16 10.05 -8.66 6.82
N VAL A 17 9.92 -7.37 6.46
CA VAL A 17 11.02 -6.39 6.55
C VAL A 17 11.47 -6.21 7.99
N GLY A 18 10.54 -6.15 8.95
CA GLY A 18 10.82 -6.13 10.38
C GLY A 18 11.63 -7.33 10.84
N ALA A 19 11.22 -8.54 10.43
CA ALA A 19 11.92 -9.78 10.75
C ALA A 19 13.33 -9.81 10.14
N ALA A 20 13.47 -9.38 8.89
CA ALA A 20 14.77 -9.29 8.23
C ALA A 20 15.69 -8.27 8.91
N ALA A 21 15.16 -7.12 9.33
CA ALA A 21 15.91 -6.11 10.06
C ALA A 21 16.37 -6.62 11.43
N ALA A 22 15.50 -7.32 12.17
CA ALA A 22 15.86 -7.97 13.43
C ALA A 22 16.95 -9.03 13.24
N ALA A 23 16.84 -9.89 12.22
CA ALA A 23 17.85 -10.89 11.89
C ALA A 23 19.20 -10.28 11.49
N ALA A 24 19.19 -9.07 10.92
CA ALA A 24 20.39 -8.31 10.60
C ALA A 24 20.97 -7.51 11.79
N GLY A 25 20.43 -7.66 13.01
CA GLY A 25 20.89 -6.94 14.21
C GLY A 25 20.34 -5.51 14.34
N HIS A 26 19.33 -5.15 13.55
CA HIS A 26 18.69 -3.84 13.55
C HIS A 26 17.18 -3.95 13.83
N PRO A 27 16.76 -4.46 15.00
CA PRO A 27 15.34 -4.62 15.31
C PRO A 27 14.64 -3.26 15.33
N MET A 28 13.42 -3.22 14.78
CA MET A 28 12.57 -2.04 14.80
C MET A 28 11.86 -1.94 16.17
N PRO A 29 11.64 -0.72 16.71
CA PRO A 29 10.73 -0.53 17.82
C PRO A 29 9.34 -1.09 17.47
N TRP A 30 8.65 -1.73 18.44
CA TRP A 30 7.33 -2.29 18.18
C TRP A 30 6.30 -1.29 17.61
N PRO A 31 6.31 0.02 17.96
CA PRO A 31 5.38 0.97 17.35
C PRO A 31 5.68 1.20 15.87
N VAL A 32 6.94 1.14 15.45
CA VAL A 32 7.35 1.22 14.03
C VAL A 32 6.86 -0.02 13.28
N LEU A 33 7.01 -1.21 13.86
CA LEU A 33 6.47 -2.45 13.28
C LEU A 33 4.96 -2.36 13.08
N LEU A 34 4.22 -1.94 14.12
CA LEU A 34 2.77 -1.81 14.07
C LEU A 34 2.31 -0.75 13.07
N ALA A 35 2.84 0.48 13.19
CA ALA A 35 2.44 1.60 12.35
C ALA A 35 2.80 1.34 10.89
N GLY A 36 4.01 0.84 10.61
CA GLY A 36 4.42 0.51 9.25
C GLY A 36 3.61 -0.63 8.66
N ALA A 37 3.21 -1.65 9.44
CA ALA A 37 2.34 -2.73 8.94
C ALA A 37 0.96 -2.22 8.54
N LEU A 38 0.36 -1.33 9.35
CA LEU A 38 -0.93 -0.72 9.06
C LEU A 38 -0.86 0.26 7.89
N ILE A 39 0.20 1.06 7.80
CA ILE A 39 0.44 1.95 6.66
C ILE A 39 0.62 1.13 5.38
N CYS A 40 1.45 0.09 5.41
CA CYS A 40 1.71 -0.78 4.27
C CYS A 40 0.43 -1.50 3.81
N ALA A 41 -0.40 -1.95 4.75
CA ALA A 41 -1.70 -2.56 4.47
C ALA A 41 -2.68 -1.60 3.79
N GLY A 42 -2.71 -0.33 4.21
CA GLY A 42 -3.52 0.70 3.57
C GLY A 42 -2.96 1.11 2.20
N ALA A 43 -1.65 1.25 2.08
CA ALA A 43 -0.96 1.67 0.86
C ALA A 43 -1.05 0.62 -0.26
N ALA A 44 -1.19 -0.66 0.10
CA ALA A 44 -1.49 -1.72 -0.85
C ALA A 44 -2.88 -1.58 -1.52
N LEU A 45 -3.73 -0.64 -1.09
CA LEU A 45 -4.96 -0.29 -1.81
C LEU A 45 -4.79 0.95 -2.70
N ALA A 46 -3.67 1.67 -2.60
CA ALA A 46 -3.45 2.94 -3.29
C ALA A 46 -3.40 2.82 -4.82
N PRO A 47 -2.78 1.80 -5.43
CA PRO A 47 -2.71 1.70 -6.89
C PRO A 47 -4.09 1.60 -7.56
N ASP A 48 -5.06 0.99 -6.87
CA ASP A 48 -6.44 0.83 -7.33
C ASP A 48 -7.28 2.12 -7.25
N LEU A 49 -6.69 3.26 -6.84
CA LEU A 49 -7.32 4.60 -6.86
C LEU A 49 -7.56 5.12 -8.29
N ASP A 50 -7.38 4.31 -9.32
CA ASP A 50 -7.78 4.58 -10.70
C ASP A 50 -9.04 3.80 -11.11
N HIS A 51 -9.66 3.05 -10.18
CA HIS A 51 -10.77 2.15 -10.49
C HIS A 51 -12.01 2.42 -9.65
N LYS A 52 -13.13 2.78 -10.30
CA LYS A 52 -14.38 3.18 -9.63
C LYS A 52 -14.98 2.12 -8.71
N ALA A 53 -14.77 0.83 -8.99
CA ALA A 53 -15.28 -0.26 -8.15
C ALA A 53 -14.32 -0.71 -7.03
N ALA A 54 -13.15 -0.07 -6.90
CA ALA A 54 -12.19 -0.39 -5.85
C ALA A 54 -12.69 0.01 -4.45
N THR A 55 -12.08 -0.58 -3.42
CA THR A 55 -12.33 -0.22 -2.02
C THR A 55 -11.97 1.25 -1.79
N ILE A 56 -10.73 1.64 -2.11
CA ILE A 56 -10.21 3.00 -1.92
C ILE A 56 -11.07 4.09 -2.56
N SER A 57 -11.67 3.82 -3.72
CA SER A 57 -12.54 4.76 -4.45
C SER A 57 -13.87 5.05 -3.73
N ARG A 58 -14.21 4.26 -2.70
CA ARG A 58 -15.46 4.40 -1.92
C ARG A 58 -15.22 4.75 -0.45
N SER A 59 -14.01 4.59 0.07
CA SER A 59 -13.70 4.72 1.51
C SER A 59 -13.90 6.12 2.10
N PHE A 60 -13.92 7.16 1.26
CA PHE A 60 -14.14 8.56 1.69
C PHE A 60 -15.35 9.20 0.98
N GLY A 61 -16.34 8.37 0.61
CA GLY A 61 -17.58 8.84 0.00
C GLY A 61 -17.34 9.62 -1.31
N PRO A 62 -17.91 10.84 -1.47
CA PRO A 62 -17.74 11.64 -2.69
C PRO A 62 -16.29 12.03 -2.98
N LEU A 63 -15.48 12.26 -1.94
CA LEU A 63 -14.10 12.71 -2.08
C LEU A 63 -13.25 11.65 -2.79
N SER A 64 -13.30 10.40 -2.34
CA SER A 64 -12.54 9.31 -2.96
C SER A 64 -12.99 9.03 -4.40
N ARG A 65 -14.28 9.20 -4.71
CA ARG A 65 -14.79 9.04 -6.07
C ARG A 65 -14.26 10.14 -6.99
N TRP A 66 -14.26 11.38 -6.54
CA TRP A 66 -13.72 12.51 -7.30
C TRP A 66 -12.22 12.36 -7.54
N ILE A 67 -11.45 12.00 -6.51
CA ILE A 67 -10.01 11.72 -6.65
C ILE A 67 -9.79 10.57 -7.64
N CYS A 68 -10.57 9.49 -7.56
CA CYS A 68 -10.47 8.36 -8.48
C CYS A 68 -10.66 8.80 -9.95
N GLU A 69 -11.60 9.69 -10.24
CA GLU A 69 -11.78 10.21 -11.60
C GLU A 69 -10.61 11.06 -12.09
N ILE A 70 -9.99 11.83 -11.20
CA ILE A 70 -8.78 12.61 -11.53
C ILE A 70 -7.62 11.67 -11.82
N VAL A 71 -7.39 10.70 -10.94
CA VAL A 71 -6.28 9.75 -11.06
C VAL A 71 -6.45 8.86 -12.30
N ASP A 72 -7.65 8.40 -12.62
CA ASP A 72 -7.93 7.65 -13.85
C ASP A 72 -7.61 8.49 -15.11
N LYS A 73 -8.08 9.75 -15.16
CA LYS A 73 -7.81 10.66 -16.28
C LYS A 73 -6.32 10.97 -16.42
N LEU A 74 -5.63 11.24 -15.31
CA LEU A 74 -4.19 11.50 -15.29
C LEU A 74 -3.42 10.27 -15.79
N SER A 75 -3.75 9.10 -15.25
CA SER A 75 -3.11 7.83 -15.61
C SER A 75 -3.31 7.53 -17.10
N TYR A 76 -4.52 7.74 -17.62
CA TYR A 76 -4.80 7.59 -19.04
C TYR A 76 -4.07 8.62 -19.92
N ALA A 77 -3.96 9.87 -19.46
CA ALA A 77 -3.22 10.90 -20.19
C ALA A 77 -1.73 10.55 -20.30
N VAL A 78 -1.10 10.13 -19.19
CA VAL A 78 0.31 9.69 -19.17
C VAL A 78 0.50 8.44 -20.03
N TYR A 79 -0.45 7.50 -19.99
CA TYR A 79 -0.45 6.34 -20.88
C TYR A 79 -0.43 6.75 -22.36
N LYS A 80 -1.38 7.59 -22.79
CA LYS A 80 -1.47 8.06 -24.17
C LYS A 80 -0.22 8.82 -24.61
N ALA A 81 0.33 9.67 -23.74
CA ALA A 81 1.49 10.48 -24.04
C ALA A 81 2.78 9.65 -24.18
N THR A 82 2.90 8.54 -23.44
CA THR A 82 4.16 7.79 -23.35
C THR A 82 4.14 6.42 -24.01
N ARG A 83 2.98 5.91 -24.44
CA ARG A 83 2.86 4.58 -25.06
C ARG A 83 3.66 4.47 -26.36
N LYS A 84 4.27 3.30 -26.57
CA LYS A 84 4.92 2.89 -27.82
C LYS A 84 3.92 2.20 -28.76
N GLN A 85 4.31 2.01 -30.01
CA GLN A 85 3.50 1.29 -31.01
C GLN A 85 3.15 -0.14 -30.59
N GLY A 86 4.02 -0.80 -29.81
CA GLY A 86 3.77 -2.16 -29.30
C GLY A 86 2.83 -2.22 -28.09
N ASP A 87 2.52 -1.09 -27.46
CA ASP A 87 1.62 -1.06 -26.31
C ASP A 87 0.15 -1.17 -26.75
N PRO A 88 -0.70 -1.90 -26.01
CA PRO A 88 -2.09 -2.12 -26.39
C PRO A 88 -2.87 -0.81 -26.50
N ARG A 89 -3.99 -0.82 -27.22
CA ARG A 89 -4.96 0.29 -27.10
C ARG A 89 -5.73 0.10 -25.79
N ARG A 90 -5.93 1.20 -25.06
CA ARG A 90 -6.69 1.24 -23.80
C ARG A 90 -7.72 2.35 -23.86
N SER A 91 -8.82 2.19 -23.13
CA SER A 91 -9.92 3.14 -23.03
C SER A 91 -10.02 3.82 -21.65
N GLY A 92 -9.09 3.53 -20.73
CA GLY A 92 -9.06 4.09 -19.38
C GLY A 92 -7.66 4.02 -18.75
N GLY A 93 -7.52 4.68 -17.60
CA GLY A 93 -6.27 4.79 -16.84
C GLY A 93 -5.99 3.60 -15.94
N HIS A 94 -6.99 2.74 -15.68
CA HIS A 94 -6.81 1.58 -14.82
C HIS A 94 -5.59 0.72 -15.22
N ARG A 95 -4.75 0.38 -14.24
CA ARG A 95 -3.50 -0.41 -14.41
C ARG A 95 -2.47 0.27 -15.31
N THR A 96 -2.39 1.60 -15.27
CA THR A 96 -1.33 2.36 -15.94
C THR A 96 -0.46 3.03 -14.89
N LEU A 97 -0.46 4.36 -14.80
CA LEU A 97 0.47 5.14 -13.98
C LEU A 97 0.51 4.69 -12.51
N THR A 98 -0.65 4.46 -11.90
CA THR A 98 -0.73 4.09 -10.47
C THR A 98 -0.09 2.74 -10.14
N HIS A 99 0.06 1.88 -11.15
CA HIS A 99 0.59 0.52 -11.05
C HIS A 99 2.04 0.45 -11.53
N THR A 100 2.86 1.40 -11.06
CA THR A 100 4.27 1.54 -11.43
C THR A 100 5.12 1.81 -10.20
N TRP A 101 6.37 1.36 -10.22
CA TRP A 101 7.31 1.65 -9.14
C TRP A 101 7.54 3.16 -8.99
N LEU A 102 7.50 3.91 -10.09
CA LEU A 102 7.67 5.36 -10.06
C LEU A 102 6.54 6.02 -9.27
N TRP A 103 5.29 5.61 -9.50
CA TRP A 103 4.15 6.13 -8.74
C TRP A 103 4.23 5.77 -7.26
N ALA A 104 4.62 4.54 -6.93
CA ALA A 104 4.86 4.13 -5.55
C ALA A 104 5.90 5.03 -4.86
N VAL A 105 7.04 5.27 -5.50
CA VAL A 105 8.10 6.16 -4.99
C VAL A 105 7.62 7.60 -4.86
N LEU A 106 6.88 8.12 -5.84
CA LEU A 106 6.34 9.49 -5.77
C LEU A 106 5.35 9.67 -4.60
N LEU A 107 4.47 8.69 -4.37
CA LEU A 107 3.56 8.72 -3.22
C LEU A 107 4.31 8.64 -1.90
N GLY A 108 5.25 7.69 -1.76
CA GLY A 108 6.05 7.55 -0.55
C GLY A 108 6.89 8.78 -0.25
N ALA A 109 7.62 9.29 -1.24
CA ALA A 109 8.42 10.51 -1.10
C ALA A 109 7.55 11.74 -0.79
N GLY A 110 6.39 11.87 -1.43
CA GLY A 110 5.43 12.93 -1.16
C GLY A 110 4.90 12.88 0.28
N CYS A 111 4.55 11.70 0.79
CA CYS A 111 4.12 11.53 2.18
C CYS A 111 5.26 11.79 3.18
N SER A 112 6.48 11.33 2.91
CA SER A 112 7.66 11.66 3.73
C SER A 112 7.93 13.15 3.76
N ALA A 113 7.88 13.84 2.62
CA ALA A 113 8.03 15.28 2.55
C ALA A 113 6.90 16.01 3.31
N ALA A 114 5.65 15.55 3.17
CA ALA A 114 4.53 16.11 3.91
C ALA A 114 4.69 15.92 5.43
N ALA A 115 5.16 14.75 5.88
CA ALA A 115 5.38 14.46 7.29
C ALA A 115 6.40 15.42 7.93
N ILE A 116 7.53 15.67 7.26
CA ILE A 116 8.55 16.61 7.74
C ILE A 116 8.02 18.04 7.75
N ASN A 117 7.41 18.50 6.66
CA ASN A 117 7.04 19.90 6.50
C ASN A 117 5.74 20.28 7.24
N GLY A 118 4.81 19.33 7.40
CA GLY A 118 3.53 19.53 8.08
C GLY A 118 3.49 19.03 9.51
N GLY A 119 4.58 18.43 10.00
CA GLY A 119 4.74 17.92 11.36
C GLY A 119 3.60 16.97 11.76
N ARG A 120 3.16 17.09 13.02
CA ARG A 120 2.15 16.21 13.62
C ARG A 120 0.85 16.13 12.81
N TRP A 121 0.39 17.23 12.22
CA TRP A 121 -0.88 17.24 11.47
C TRP A 121 -0.79 16.46 10.16
N ALA A 122 0.35 16.55 9.46
CA ALA A 122 0.58 15.73 8.28
C ALA A 122 0.71 14.24 8.63
N VAL A 123 1.43 13.92 9.72
CA VAL A 123 1.54 12.54 10.23
C VAL A 123 0.17 11.97 10.57
N LEU A 124 -0.68 12.72 11.28
CA LEU A 124 -2.04 12.31 11.59
C LEU A 124 -2.88 12.08 10.34
N ALA A 125 -2.77 12.96 9.34
CA ALA A 125 -3.49 12.80 8.07
C ALA A 125 -3.04 11.53 7.31
N ILE A 126 -1.73 11.29 7.23
CA ILE A 126 -1.15 10.10 6.59
C ILE A 126 -1.64 8.84 7.33
N LEU A 127 -1.50 8.79 8.65
CA LEU A 127 -1.94 7.67 9.46
C LEU A 127 -3.44 7.43 9.32
N PHE A 128 -4.26 8.49 9.40
CA PHE A 128 -5.70 8.40 9.26
C PHE A 128 -6.11 7.78 7.93
N VAL A 129 -5.58 8.29 6.81
CA VAL A 129 -5.90 7.79 5.47
C VAL A 129 -5.55 6.32 5.35
N HIS A 130 -4.33 5.93 5.74
CA HIS A 130 -3.91 4.54 5.63
C HIS A 130 -4.63 3.62 6.61
N MET A 131 -5.03 4.12 7.78
CA MET A 131 -5.79 3.35 8.76
C MET A 131 -7.21 3.03 8.28
N VAL A 132 -7.91 4.01 7.68
CA VAL A 132 -9.22 3.76 7.04
C VAL A 132 -9.09 2.64 6.02
N LEU A 133 -8.07 2.73 5.16
CA LEU A 133 -7.81 1.74 4.11
C LEU A 133 -7.40 0.37 4.67
N ALA A 134 -6.57 0.34 5.71
CA ALA A 134 -6.20 -0.90 6.39
C ALA A 134 -7.41 -1.55 7.06
N ILE A 135 -8.30 -0.79 7.70
CA ILE A 135 -9.53 -1.31 8.30
C ILE A 135 -10.45 -1.87 7.21
N GLU A 136 -10.70 -1.14 6.12
CA GLU A 136 -11.55 -1.62 5.02
C GLU A 136 -10.96 -2.83 4.28
N GLY A 137 -9.63 -2.93 4.21
CA GLY A 137 -8.93 -4.06 3.62
C GLY A 137 -8.89 -5.29 4.54
N LEU A 138 -8.29 -5.16 5.72
CA LEU A 138 -8.05 -6.26 6.66
C LEU A 138 -9.34 -6.73 7.34
N LEU A 139 -10.19 -5.80 7.78
CA LEU A 139 -11.45 -6.09 8.46
C LEU A 139 -12.65 -6.07 7.50
N TRP A 140 -12.41 -6.35 6.21
CA TRP A 140 -13.42 -6.20 5.16
C TRP A 140 -14.75 -6.91 5.43
N ARG A 141 -14.76 -8.04 6.16
CA ARG A 141 -16.00 -8.74 6.50
C ARG A 141 -16.82 -7.97 7.54
N ALA A 142 -16.15 -7.30 8.47
CA ALA A 142 -16.79 -6.46 9.48
C ALA A 142 -17.15 -5.08 8.91
N ALA A 143 -16.33 -4.54 8.00
CA ALA A 143 -16.58 -3.29 7.30
C ALA A 143 -17.66 -3.41 6.21
N ARG A 144 -17.79 -4.59 5.56
CA ARG A 144 -18.88 -4.84 4.60
C ARG A 144 -20.19 -5.04 5.35
N GLY A 145 -21.09 -4.06 5.22
CA GLY A 145 -22.43 -4.11 5.79
C GLY A 145 -22.58 -3.34 7.09
N SER A 146 -21.50 -2.79 7.66
CA SER A 146 -21.61 -1.71 8.63
C SER A 146 -22.10 -0.46 7.90
N SER A 147 -23.32 -0.01 8.18
CA SER A 147 -23.94 1.17 7.53
C SER A 147 -23.29 2.51 7.92
N SER A 148 -22.03 2.52 8.35
CA SER A 148 -21.39 3.69 8.97
C SER A 148 -19.91 3.76 8.63
N ASP A 149 -19.59 4.35 7.46
CA ASP A 149 -18.24 4.82 7.12
C ASP A 149 -17.67 5.70 8.26
N VAL A 150 -18.57 6.43 8.95
CA VAL A 150 -18.24 7.25 10.12
C VAL A 150 -17.60 6.44 11.24
N LEU A 151 -18.06 5.21 11.54
CA LEU A 151 -17.42 4.39 12.57
C LEU A 151 -16.01 3.96 12.17
N VAL A 152 -15.80 3.64 10.88
CA VAL A 152 -14.46 3.33 10.36
C VAL A 152 -13.56 4.57 10.47
N TRP A 153 -14.06 5.74 10.12
CA TRP A 153 -13.31 7.00 10.24
C TRP A 153 -13.00 7.35 11.69
N LEU A 154 -13.95 7.19 12.61
CA LEU A 154 -13.72 7.42 14.04
C LEU A 154 -12.66 6.46 14.59
N LEU A 155 -12.77 5.16 14.28
CA LEU A 155 -11.77 4.17 14.66
C LEU A 155 -10.39 4.55 14.10
N ALA A 156 -10.33 4.88 12.81
CA ALA A 156 -9.10 5.28 12.15
C ALA A 156 -8.48 6.54 12.77
N ALA A 157 -9.29 7.55 13.08
CA ALA A 157 -8.85 8.81 13.68
C ALA A 157 -8.34 8.59 15.11
N THR A 158 -9.06 7.82 15.93
CA THR A 158 -8.63 7.48 17.29
C THR A 158 -7.36 6.64 17.27
N SER A 159 -7.26 5.63 16.41
CA SER A 159 -6.04 4.83 16.23
C SER A 159 -4.87 5.68 15.76
N ALA A 160 -5.06 6.55 14.75
CA ALA A 160 -4.01 7.45 14.26
C ALA A 160 -3.51 8.39 15.37
N TRP A 161 -4.42 8.96 16.17
CA TRP A 161 -4.07 9.83 17.30
C TRP A 161 -3.22 9.12 18.35
N ILE A 162 -3.63 7.90 18.74
CA ILE A 162 -2.92 7.08 19.72
C ILE A 162 -1.55 6.68 19.17
N ILE A 163 -1.49 6.17 17.94
CA ILE A 163 -0.24 5.71 17.32
C ILE A 163 0.75 6.86 17.17
N ALA A 164 0.32 8.02 16.69
CA ALA A 164 1.18 9.20 16.60
C ALA A 164 1.70 9.61 18.00
N GLY A 165 0.83 9.63 19.02
CA GLY A 165 1.25 9.92 20.39
C GLY A 165 2.19 8.88 21.01
N VAL A 166 2.12 7.61 20.57
CA VAL A 166 3.08 6.58 20.96
C VAL A 166 4.40 6.77 20.23
N LEU A 167 4.38 7.02 18.92
CA LEU A 167 5.58 7.23 18.10
C LEU A 167 6.39 8.46 18.54
N ASP A 168 5.72 9.53 18.99
CA ASP A 168 6.37 10.75 19.50
C ASP A 168 7.17 10.55 20.79
N LYS A 169 6.96 9.44 21.52
CA LYS A 169 7.71 9.18 22.76
C LYS A 169 9.16 8.82 22.44
N PRO A 170 10.15 9.24 23.25
CA PRO A 170 11.55 8.88 23.03
C PRO A 170 11.75 7.37 22.87
N GLY A 171 12.45 6.96 21.80
CA GLY A 171 12.74 5.55 21.50
C GLY A 171 11.59 4.76 20.85
N ASN A 172 10.42 5.36 20.63
CA ASN A 172 9.28 4.64 20.05
C ASN A 172 9.19 4.74 18.52
N GLY A 173 9.82 5.73 17.90
CA GLY A 173 10.14 5.67 16.47
C GLY A 173 9.79 6.88 15.62
N SER A 174 9.48 8.04 16.18
CA SER A 174 9.46 9.29 15.40
C SER A 174 10.78 9.51 14.66
N ASP A 175 11.91 9.13 15.24
CA ASP A 175 13.29 9.26 14.72
C ASP A 175 13.97 7.91 14.39
N TRP A 176 13.22 6.80 14.31
CA TRP A 176 13.79 5.44 14.26
C TRP A 176 14.89 5.22 13.20
N LEU A 177 14.64 5.63 11.95
CA LEU A 177 15.59 5.43 10.84
C LEU A 177 16.40 6.70 10.52
N PHE A 178 15.87 7.86 10.90
CA PHE A 178 16.43 9.16 10.58
C PHE A 178 16.47 9.99 11.87
N THR A 179 17.69 10.22 12.37
CA THR A 179 17.92 10.78 13.70
C THR A 179 18.35 12.25 13.68
N ALA A 180 18.55 12.85 12.51
CA ALA A 180 18.91 14.27 12.46
C ALA A 180 17.69 15.14 12.78
N PRO A 181 17.87 16.30 13.45
CA PRO A 181 16.78 17.21 13.75
C PRO A 181 15.99 17.60 12.48
N GLY A 182 14.66 17.56 12.55
CA GLY A 182 13.81 17.87 11.41
C GLY A 182 13.61 16.73 10.42
N GLN A 183 14.07 15.51 10.73
CA GLN A 183 13.82 14.30 9.93
C GLN A 183 12.79 13.36 10.58
N GLU A 184 12.09 13.84 11.62
CA GLU A 184 11.07 13.06 12.30
C GLU A 184 10.02 12.59 11.29
N TYR A 185 9.64 11.33 11.37
CA TYR A 185 8.67 10.67 10.49
C TYR A 185 9.05 10.58 9.01
N LEU A 186 10.28 10.91 8.62
CA LEU A 186 10.75 10.77 7.24
C LEU A 186 10.63 9.33 6.72
N TRP A 187 10.67 8.33 7.62
CA TRP A 187 10.52 6.92 7.28
C TRP A 187 9.09 6.52 6.87
N LEU A 188 8.05 7.33 7.14
CA LEU A 188 6.65 6.97 6.86
C LEU A 188 6.38 6.67 5.38
N GLY A 189 7.17 7.22 4.46
CA GLY A 189 7.10 6.89 3.05
C GLY A 189 7.52 5.46 2.71
N LEU A 190 8.40 4.83 3.50
CA LEU A 190 8.90 3.48 3.22
C LEU A 190 7.79 2.41 3.20
N PRO A 191 6.93 2.28 4.22
CA PRO A 191 5.80 1.34 4.15
C PRO A 191 4.80 1.69 3.05
N ILE A 192 4.69 2.97 2.65
CA ILE A 192 3.80 3.40 1.55
C ILE A 192 4.32 2.87 0.21
N VAL A 193 5.63 3.07 -0.05
CA VAL A 193 6.29 2.52 -1.25
C VAL A 193 6.14 1.01 -1.27
N LEU A 194 6.44 0.35 -0.15
CA LEU A 194 6.39 -1.11 -0.05
C LEU A 194 4.97 -1.64 -0.31
N GLY A 195 3.95 -1.05 0.30
CA GLY A 195 2.56 -1.48 0.14
C GLY A 195 2.09 -1.36 -1.31
N ALA A 196 2.34 -0.22 -1.95
CA ALA A 196 2.01 -0.02 -3.35
C ALA A 196 2.75 -1.00 -4.29
N LEU A 197 4.05 -1.25 -4.04
CA LEU A 197 4.81 -2.22 -4.82
C LEU A 197 4.32 -3.66 -4.61
N VAL A 198 3.96 -4.05 -3.39
CA VAL A 198 3.44 -5.39 -3.10
C VAL A 198 2.08 -5.60 -3.77
N HIS A 199 1.23 -4.56 -3.82
CA HIS A 199 0.02 -4.60 -4.64
C HIS A 199 0.34 -4.87 -6.10
N ASP A 200 1.26 -4.10 -6.67
CA ASP A 200 1.66 -4.21 -8.08
C ASP A 200 2.26 -5.58 -8.40
N ILE A 201 3.08 -6.13 -7.50
CA ILE A 201 3.62 -7.49 -7.59
C ILE A 201 2.48 -8.51 -7.55
N GLY A 202 1.52 -8.34 -6.63
CA GLY A 202 0.32 -9.19 -6.57
C GLY A 202 -0.44 -9.19 -7.90
N ASP A 203 -0.66 -8.02 -8.48
CA ASP A 203 -1.33 -7.85 -9.76
C ASP A 203 -0.52 -8.44 -10.93
N ALA A 204 0.82 -8.36 -10.88
CA ALA A 204 1.73 -8.98 -11.85
C ALA A 204 1.63 -10.51 -11.86
N LEU A 205 1.34 -11.13 -10.72
CA LEU A 205 1.14 -12.59 -10.62
C LEU A 205 -0.19 -13.04 -11.25
N THR A 206 -1.11 -12.12 -11.52
CA THR A 206 -2.41 -12.44 -12.15
C THR A 206 -2.30 -12.56 -13.67
N VAL A 207 -3.35 -13.08 -14.32
CA VAL A 207 -3.42 -13.25 -15.78
C VAL A 207 -3.12 -11.96 -16.55
N SER A 208 -3.56 -10.81 -16.02
CA SER A 208 -3.42 -9.50 -16.69
C SER A 208 -2.00 -8.95 -16.68
N GLY A 209 -1.18 -9.33 -15.69
CA GLY A 209 0.11 -8.70 -15.43
C GLY A 209 0.00 -7.23 -15.00
N CYS A 210 1.14 -6.61 -14.69
CA CYS A 210 1.22 -5.24 -14.16
C CYS A 210 2.41 -4.48 -14.78
N PRO A 211 2.26 -3.22 -15.23
CA PRO A 211 3.33 -2.47 -15.88
C PRO A 211 4.33 -1.84 -14.89
N ILE A 212 4.74 -2.60 -13.86
CA ILE A 212 5.56 -2.12 -12.74
C ILE A 212 6.78 -1.33 -13.22
N LEU A 213 7.48 -1.84 -14.25
CA LEU A 213 8.76 -1.32 -14.75
C LEU A 213 8.68 0.00 -15.51
N TRP A 214 7.48 0.49 -15.82
CA TRP A 214 7.34 1.79 -16.49
C TRP A 214 8.10 2.88 -15.68
N PRO A 215 8.90 3.75 -16.32
CA PRO A 215 8.95 4.06 -17.75
C PRO A 215 9.99 3.28 -18.58
N ILE A 216 10.62 2.25 -18.00
CA ILE A 216 11.68 1.47 -18.65
C ILE A 216 11.05 0.52 -19.70
N PRO A 217 11.42 0.63 -20.99
CA PRO A 217 10.83 -0.21 -22.03
C PRO A 217 11.35 -1.65 -21.98
N VAL A 218 10.46 -2.61 -22.17
CA VAL A 218 10.78 -4.03 -22.36
C VAL A 218 10.42 -4.40 -23.80
N GLY A 219 11.45 -4.54 -24.64
CA GLY A 219 11.29 -4.73 -26.08
C GLY A 219 10.53 -3.57 -26.74
N ARG A 220 9.44 -3.88 -27.46
CA ARG A 220 8.63 -2.89 -28.19
C ARG A 220 7.57 -2.20 -27.32
N LYS A 221 7.48 -2.53 -26.03
CA LYS A 221 6.46 -2.05 -25.10
C LYS A 221 7.08 -1.18 -24.02
N ARG A 222 6.49 -0.02 -23.73
CA ARG A 222 6.85 0.78 -22.55
C ARG A 222 5.96 0.44 -21.37
N TRP A 223 4.74 0.00 -21.64
CA TRP A 223 3.76 -0.45 -20.66
C TRP A 223 3.67 -1.99 -20.69
N TYR A 224 4.81 -2.64 -20.45
CA TYR A 224 4.91 -4.09 -20.51
C TYR A 224 4.25 -4.73 -19.28
N PRO A 225 3.20 -5.57 -19.44
CA PRO A 225 2.52 -6.20 -18.31
C PRO A 225 3.38 -7.34 -17.76
N LEU A 226 4.26 -6.99 -16.82
CA LEU A 226 5.15 -7.93 -16.15
C LEU A 226 4.31 -9.00 -15.44
N GLY A 227 4.81 -10.23 -15.46
CA GLY A 227 4.22 -11.35 -14.76
C GLY A 227 4.95 -12.66 -15.09
N PRO A 228 4.77 -13.70 -14.28
CA PRO A 228 5.43 -14.99 -14.47
C PRO A 228 4.96 -15.68 -15.77
N PRO A 229 5.56 -16.83 -16.16
CA PRO A 229 5.06 -17.65 -17.25
C PRO A 229 3.55 -17.91 -17.13
N LYS A 230 2.83 -17.93 -18.27
CA LYS A 230 1.36 -17.96 -18.29
C LYS A 230 0.75 -19.09 -17.44
N ALA A 231 1.42 -20.24 -17.37
CA ALA A 231 0.96 -21.42 -16.61
C ALA A 231 0.95 -21.21 -15.08
N MET A 232 1.73 -20.25 -14.56
CA MET A 232 1.80 -19.94 -13.12
C MET A 232 0.82 -18.84 -12.70
N ARG A 233 0.14 -18.19 -13.65
CA ARG A 233 -0.75 -17.06 -13.36
C ARG A 233 -2.11 -17.53 -12.88
N PHE A 234 -2.66 -16.84 -11.90
CA PHE A 234 -4.00 -17.09 -11.38
C PHE A 234 -4.94 -15.92 -11.67
N ARG A 235 -6.25 -16.15 -11.51
CA ARG A 235 -7.26 -15.08 -11.61
C ARG A 235 -7.41 -14.42 -10.25
N ALA A 236 -7.46 -13.08 -10.23
CA ALA A 236 -7.85 -12.34 -9.04
C ALA A 236 -9.26 -12.78 -8.59
N GLY A 237 -9.47 -12.95 -7.29
CA GLY A 237 -10.69 -13.52 -6.71
C GLY A 237 -10.80 -15.04 -6.80
N SER A 238 -9.77 -15.75 -7.27
CA SER A 238 -9.84 -17.21 -7.42
C SER A 238 -9.74 -17.94 -6.07
N TRP A 239 -10.12 -19.22 -6.09
CA TRP A 239 -9.97 -20.12 -4.95
C TRP A 239 -8.53 -20.16 -4.42
N VAL A 240 -7.53 -20.10 -5.31
CA VAL A 240 -6.11 -20.08 -4.94
C VAL A 240 -5.79 -18.86 -4.07
N GLU A 241 -6.26 -17.69 -4.46
CA GLU A 241 -6.04 -16.46 -3.68
C GLU A 241 -6.69 -16.55 -2.30
N LEU A 242 -7.95 -16.98 -2.24
CA LEU A 242 -8.72 -17.01 -1.00
C LEU A 242 -8.32 -18.12 -0.03
N ARG A 243 -7.97 -19.30 -0.54
CA ARG A 243 -7.75 -20.51 0.27
C ARG A 243 -6.29 -20.88 0.42
N VAL A 244 -5.39 -20.30 -0.37
CA VAL A 244 -3.94 -20.55 -0.28
C VAL A 244 -3.20 -19.28 0.07
N LEU A 245 -3.28 -18.23 -0.76
CA LEU A 245 -2.47 -17.03 -0.56
C LEU A 245 -2.83 -16.28 0.72
N MET A 246 -4.11 -16.03 0.99
CA MET A 246 -4.52 -15.33 2.21
C MET A 246 -4.09 -16.07 3.50
N PRO A 247 -4.34 -17.38 3.68
CA PRO A 247 -3.79 -18.11 4.83
C PRO A 247 -2.27 -18.07 4.93
N VAL A 248 -1.55 -18.16 3.80
CA VAL A 248 -0.09 -18.04 3.77
C VAL A 248 0.35 -16.66 4.25
N PHE A 249 -0.29 -15.57 3.80
CA PHE A 249 0.04 -14.22 4.28
C PHE A 249 -0.27 -14.03 5.76
N MET A 250 -1.36 -14.61 6.28
CA MET A 250 -1.64 -14.59 7.73
C MET A 250 -0.52 -15.31 8.51
N LEU A 251 -0.10 -16.48 8.04
CA LEU A 251 0.96 -17.26 8.68
C LEU A 251 2.30 -16.52 8.63
N LEU A 252 2.71 -16.06 7.44
CA LEU A 252 3.96 -15.33 7.23
C LEU A 252 3.97 -14.01 8.00
N GLY A 253 2.85 -13.29 8.06
CA GLY A 253 2.71 -12.09 8.86
C GLY A 253 2.85 -12.39 10.36
N GLY A 254 2.19 -13.45 10.86
CA GLY A 254 2.30 -13.87 12.26
C GLY A 254 3.72 -14.28 12.65
N VAL A 255 4.36 -15.12 11.83
CA VAL A 255 5.76 -15.55 12.03
C VAL A 255 6.71 -14.35 11.93
N GLY A 256 6.53 -13.49 10.93
CA GLY A 256 7.33 -12.27 10.75
C GLY A 256 7.21 -11.33 11.94
N CYS A 257 6.00 -11.16 12.49
CA CYS A 257 5.78 -10.38 13.70
C CYS A 257 6.51 -10.97 14.91
N ALA A 258 6.37 -12.29 15.14
CA ALA A 258 7.03 -12.97 16.26
C ALA A 258 8.56 -12.86 16.15
N ALA A 259 9.12 -13.06 14.96
CA ALA A 259 10.56 -12.93 14.71
C ALA A 259 11.04 -11.47 14.86
N ALA A 260 10.29 -10.50 14.33
CA ALA A 260 10.63 -9.07 14.44
C ALA A 260 10.64 -8.58 15.90
N LEU A 261 9.82 -9.19 16.77
CA LEU A 261 9.75 -8.91 18.19
C LEU A 261 10.72 -9.76 19.03
N GLY A 262 11.52 -10.65 18.41
CA GLY A 262 12.47 -11.53 19.10
C GLY A 262 11.82 -12.60 19.96
N VAL A 263 10.58 -13.00 19.65
CA VAL A 263 9.87 -14.09 20.34
C VAL A 263 10.32 -15.47 19.86
N ILE A 264 10.73 -15.58 18.59
CA ILE A 264 11.25 -16.79 17.94
C ILE A 264 12.50 -16.48 17.12
#